data_AF-U9TWM9-F1
#
_entry.id   AF-U9TWM9-F1
#
_cell.length_a   1.000
_cell.length_b   1.000
_cell.length_c   1.000
_cell.angle_alpha   90.00
_cell.angle_beta   90.00
_cell.angle_gamma   90.00
#
_symmetry.space_group_name_H-M   'P 1'
#
loop_
_entity.id
_entity.type
_entity.pdbx_description
1 polymer ?
#
loop_
_entity_poly.entity_id
_entity_poly.type
_entity_poly.pdbx_seq_one_letter_code
_entity_poly.pdbx_strand_id
1 'polypeptide(L)'
;MNYIVVILVLSFIAYKIYQKTRVPEGLKNIPTLSFLDLLIEIFTKVGPDKRWENTRDVLEKEGIGKLWFNGQWTITVTDLGLVKDIMTKTDLYPKALLEESFPT
;
A
#
# COMPACT_ATOMS: atom_id res chain seq x y z
N MET A 1 -5.09 22.05 -33.39
CA MET A 1 -6.09 22.23 -32.31
C MET A 1 -6.37 20.92 -31.56
N ASN A 2 -6.61 19.79 -32.24
CA ASN A 2 -6.87 18.50 -31.59
C ASN A 2 -5.74 17.99 -30.66
N TYR A 3 -4.48 18.13 -31.08
CA TYR A 3 -3.35 17.60 -30.29
C TYR A 3 -3.17 18.28 -28.93
N ILE A 4 -3.43 19.60 -28.83
CA ILE A 4 -3.32 20.36 -27.57
C ILE A 4 -4.38 19.88 -26.58
N VAL A 5 -5.61 19.67 -27.06
CA VAL A 5 -6.72 19.16 -26.23
C VAL A 5 -6.41 17.74 -25.73
N VAL A 6 -5.89 16.87 -26.60
CA VAL A 6 -5.49 15.51 -26.22
C VAL A 6 -4.39 15.52 -25.15
N ILE A 7 -3.36 16.37 -25.31
CA ILE A 7 -2.28 16.50 -24.32
C ILE A 7 -2.83 16.97 -22.98
N LEU A 8 -3.68 18.00 -22.96
CA LEU A 8 -4.28 18.51 -21.72
C LEU A 8 -5.10 17.44 -20.98
N VAL A 9 -5.89 16.65 -21.71
CA VAL A 9 -6.67 15.55 -21.13
C VAL A 9 -5.74 14.49 -20.54
N LEU A 10 -4.70 14.08 -21.27
CA LEU A 10 -3.72 13.10 -20.78
C LEU A 10 -2.97 13.61 -19.54
N SER A 11 -2.56 14.88 -19.53
CA SER A 11 -1.92 15.51 -18.38
C SER A 11 -2.85 15.56 -17.17
N PHE A 12 -4.13 15.86 -17.37
CA PHE A 12 -5.11 15.88 -16.29
C PHE A 12 -5.35 14.48 -15.70
N ILE A 13 -5.46 13.46 -16.55
CA ILE A 13 -5.59 12.06 -16.10
C ILE A 13 -4.34 11.63 -15.32
N ALA A 14 -3.15 11.90 -15.85
CA ALA A 14 -1.88 11.60 -15.18
C ALA A 14 -1.79 12.31 -13.81
N TYR A 15 -2.21 13.57 -13.73
CA TYR A 15 -2.25 14.33 -12.49
C TYR A 15 -3.21 13.72 -11.46
N LYS A 16 -4.40 13.29 -11.88
CA LYS A 16 -5.37 12.61 -11.01
C LYS A 16 -4.84 11.28 -10.49
N ILE A 17 -4.18 10.51 -11.34
CA ILE A 17 -3.52 9.24 -10.95
C ILE A 17 -2.42 9.55 -9.93
N TYR A 18 -1.54 10.51 -10.22
CA TYR A 18 -0.46 10.91 -9.31
C TYR A 18 -0.99 11.38 -7.95
N GLN A 19 -2.04 12.20 -7.92
CA GLN A 19 -2.63 12.64 -6.65
C GLN A 19 -3.14 11.46 -5.81
N LYS A 20 -3.69 10.43 -6.46
CA LYS A 20 -4.19 9.25 -5.78
C LYS A 20 -3.05 8.36 -5.30
N THR A 21 -2.05 8.10 -6.14
CA THR A 21 -0.98 7.13 -5.86
C THR A 21 0.24 7.70 -5.15
N ARG A 22 0.39 9.02 -5.04
CA ARG A 22 1.55 9.62 -4.34
C ARG A 22 1.62 9.15 -2.89
N VAL A 23 2.84 8.87 -2.43
CA VAL A 23 3.09 8.49 -1.03
C VAL A 23 2.76 9.66 -0.10
N PRO A 24 1.92 9.48 0.92
CA PRO A 24 1.67 10.48 1.96
C PRO A 24 2.95 10.89 2.66
N GLU A 25 3.08 12.15 3.06
CA GLU A 25 4.34 12.67 3.61
C GLU A 25 4.80 11.94 4.87
N GLY A 26 3.86 11.58 5.75
CA GLY A 26 4.14 10.81 6.96
C GLY A 26 4.65 9.39 6.70
N LEU A 27 4.49 8.86 5.48
CA LEU A 27 4.94 7.53 5.11
C LEU A 27 6.24 7.54 4.30
N LYS A 28 6.82 8.71 3.98
CA LYS A 28 8.01 8.80 3.12
C LYS A 28 9.19 7.95 3.64
N ASN A 29 9.35 7.88 4.96
CA ASN A 29 10.48 7.19 5.61
C ASN A 29 10.32 5.67 5.79
N ILE A 30 9.12 5.13 5.55
CA ILE A 30 8.87 3.69 5.66
C ILE A 30 9.30 3.01 4.34
N PRO A 31 10.01 1.86 4.38
CA PRO A 31 10.43 1.18 3.16
C PRO A 31 9.23 0.74 2.32
N THR A 32 9.32 0.93 1.00
CA THR A 32 8.26 0.54 0.06
C THR A 32 8.42 -0.94 -0.31
N LEU A 33 7.40 -1.75 -0.06
CA LEU A 33 7.30 -3.11 -0.57
C LEU A 33 6.89 -3.08 -2.04
N SER A 34 7.34 -4.08 -2.80
CA SER A 34 7.14 -4.11 -4.24
C SER A 34 5.66 -4.31 -4.62
N PHE A 35 5.05 -3.25 -5.15
CA PHE A 35 3.66 -3.30 -5.65
C PHE A 35 3.51 -4.22 -6.86
N LEU A 36 4.50 -4.23 -7.76
CA LEU A 36 4.44 -5.03 -8.98
C LEU A 36 4.50 -6.52 -8.66
N ASP A 37 5.36 -6.92 -7.72
CA ASP A 37 5.45 -8.31 -7.30
C ASP A 37 4.14 -8.77 -6.64
N LEU A 38 3.56 -7.94 -5.77
CA LEU A 38 2.25 -8.19 -5.18
C LEU A 38 1.14 -8.35 -6.24
N LEU A 39 1.12 -7.49 -7.27
CA LEU A 39 0.16 -7.62 -8.37
C LEU A 39 0.36 -8.93 -9.14
N ILE A 40 1.61 -9.24 -9.51
CA ILE A 40 1.94 -10.47 -10.23
C ILE A 40 1.48 -11.68 -9.43
N GLU A 41 1.75 -11.72 -8.12
CA GLU A 41 1.33 -12.80 -7.23
C GLU A 41 -0.20 -12.95 -7.13
N ILE A 42 -0.94 -11.85 -7.12
CA ILE A 42 -2.40 -11.86 -7.14
C ILE A 42 -2.90 -12.44 -8.46
N PHE A 43 -2.38 -11.99 -9.60
CA PHE A 43 -2.80 -12.47 -10.92
C PHE A 43 -2.39 -13.93 -11.20
N THR A 44 -1.25 -14.35 -10.68
CA THR A 44 -0.75 -15.73 -10.80
C THR A 44 -1.36 -16.66 -9.75
N LYS A 45 -2.27 -16.18 -8.90
CA LYS A 45 -2.92 -16.93 -7.81
C LYS A 45 -1.92 -17.62 -6.88
N VAL A 46 -0.78 -16.99 -6.69
CA VAL A 46 0.27 -17.45 -5.78
C VAL A 46 -0.26 -17.37 -4.35
N GLY A 47 -0.03 -18.45 -3.60
CA GLY A 47 -0.48 -18.60 -2.22
C GLY A 47 0.22 -17.63 -1.24
N PRO A 48 -0.36 -17.42 -0.05
CA PRO A 48 0.14 -16.46 0.94
C PRO A 48 1.61 -16.66 1.31
N ASP A 49 2.07 -17.90 1.42
CA ASP A 49 3.43 -18.26 1.83
C ASP A 49 4.49 -17.63 0.92
N LYS A 50 4.26 -17.66 -0.39
CA LYS A 50 5.20 -17.12 -1.37
C LYS A 50 5.17 -15.59 -1.40
N ARG A 51 4.03 -14.97 -1.08
CA ARG A 51 3.92 -13.50 -0.90
C ARG A 51 4.69 -13.05 0.34
N TRP A 52 4.64 -13.85 1.40
CA TRP A 52 5.46 -13.63 2.58
C TRP A 52 6.94 -13.70 2.23
N GLU A 53 7.40 -14.75 1.54
CA GLU A 53 8.81 -14.88 1.14
C GLU A 53 9.33 -13.66 0.36
N ASN A 54 8.52 -13.07 -0.52
CA ASN A 54 8.91 -11.91 -1.32
C ASN A 54 8.96 -10.59 -0.55
N THR A 55 8.33 -10.52 0.62
CA THR A 55 8.33 -9.34 1.50
C THR A 55 9.16 -9.53 2.76
N ARG A 56 9.55 -10.78 3.07
CA ARG A 56 10.23 -11.19 4.30
C ARG A 56 11.50 -10.38 4.56
N ASP A 57 12.38 -10.26 3.58
CA ASP A 57 13.70 -9.63 3.78
C ASP A 57 13.57 -8.17 4.26
N VAL A 58 12.59 -7.43 3.75
CA VAL A 58 12.32 -6.05 4.18
C VAL A 58 11.66 -6.03 5.56
N LEU A 59 10.66 -6.89 5.77
CA LEU A 59 9.87 -6.93 7.00
C LEU A 59 10.64 -7.49 8.20
N GLU A 60 11.55 -8.42 8.02
CA GLU A 60 12.42 -8.93 9.09
C GLU A 60 13.50 -7.93 9.47
N LYS A 61 13.99 -7.16 8.50
CA LYS A 61 15.04 -6.17 8.74
C LYS A 61 14.50 -4.88 9.37
N GLU A 62 13.42 -4.35 8.81
CA GLU A 62 12.91 -3.02 9.16
C GLU A 62 11.69 -3.10 10.10
N GLY A 63 11.05 -4.27 10.23
CA GLY A 63 9.89 -4.47 11.10
C GLY A 63 8.60 -3.79 10.61
N ILE A 64 8.68 -3.04 9.52
CA ILE A 64 7.59 -2.24 8.94
C ILE A 64 7.81 -2.04 7.45
N GLY A 65 6.75 -2.03 6.66
CA GLY A 65 6.80 -1.72 5.23
C GLY A 65 5.50 -1.10 4.74
N LYS A 66 5.57 -0.27 3.70
CA LYS A 66 4.40 0.35 3.05
C LYS A 66 4.19 -0.22 1.67
N LEU A 67 2.93 -0.37 1.26
CA LEU A 67 2.56 -0.85 -0.05
C LEU A 67 1.31 -0.13 -0.55
N TRP A 68 1.17 0.02 -1.86
CA TRP A 68 -0.06 0.52 -2.46
C TRP A 68 -0.98 -0.66 -2.75
N PHE A 69 -2.14 -0.75 -2.13
CA PHE A 69 -3.07 -1.86 -2.35
C PHE A 69 -4.51 -1.38 -2.24
N ASN A 70 -5.38 -1.95 -3.06
CA ASN A 70 -6.80 -1.61 -3.11
C ASN A 70 -7.08 -0.09 -3.20
N GLY A 71 -6.24 0.65 -3.93
CA GLY A 71 -6.39 2.09 -4.10
C GLY A 71 -6.03 2.93 -2.87
N GLN A 72 -5.34 2.36 -1.90
CA GLN A 72 -4.87 3.02 -0.67
C GLN A 72 -3.41 2.66 -0.37
N TRP A 73 -2.73 3.49 0.43
CA TRP A 73 -1.46 3.11 1.03
C TRP A 73 -1.72 2.31 2.30
N THR A 74 -1.18 1.11 2.35
CA THR A 74 -1.28 0.19 3.49
C THR A 74 0.09 0.02 4.11
N ILE A 75 0.14 -0.12 5.43
CA ILE A 75 1.35 -0.41 6.19
C ILE A 75 1.24 -1.85 6.71
N THR A 76 2.25 -2.65 6.43
CA THR A 76 2.46 -3.97 7.02
C THR A 76 3.46 -3.82 8.15
N VAL A 77 3.13 -4.34 9.33
CA VAL A 77 3.97 -4.25 10.53
C VAL A 77 4.23 -5.66 11.06
N THR A 78 5.50 -5.98 11.28
CA THR A 78 5.99 -7.26 11.82
C THR A 78 6.78 -7.08 13.11
N ASP A 79 7.24 -5.87 13.42
CA ASP A 79 7.85 -5.55 14.70
C ASP A 79 6.85 -5.73 15.86
N LEU A 80 7.21 -6.58 16.82
CA LEU A 80 6.33 -6.92 17.94
C LEU A 80 6.02 -5.71 18.84
N GLY A 81 6.95 -4.76 18.97
CA GLY A 81 6.76 -3.55 19.75
C GLY A 81 5.68 -2.66 19.13
N LEU A 82 5.81 -2.39 17.83
CA LEU A 82 4.84 -1.62 17.05
C LEU A 82 3.49 -2.33 16.97
N VAL A 83 3.46 -3.65 16.73
CA VAL A 83 2.21 -4.43 16.71
C VAL A 83 1.49 -4.32 18.05
N LYS A 84 2.20 -4.50 19.17
CA LYS A 84 1.61 -4.35 20.51
C LYS A 84 1.04 -2.94 20.71
N ASP A 85 1.77 -1.92 20.29
CA ASP A 85 1.35 -0.53 20.44
C ASP A 85 0.08 -0.22 19.62
N ILE A 86 0.04 -0.65 18.36
CA ILE A 86 -1.11 -0.48 17.45
C ILE A 86 -2.33 -1.22 17.98
N MET A 87 -2.15 -2.46 18.47
CA MET A 87 -3.26 -3.29 18.92
C MET A 87 -3.89 -2.81 20.23
N THR A 88 -3.12 -2.11 21.07
CA THR A 88 -3.54 -1.65 22.42
C THR A 88 -4.04 -0.22 22.46
N LYS A 89 -3.53 0.68 21.59
CA LYS A 89 -3.93 2.09 21.52
C LYS A 89 -5.07 2.31 20.54
N THR A 90 -6.27 1.81 20.88
CA THR A 90 -7.46 1.86 20.00
C THR A 90 -8.00 3.27 19.76
N ASP A 91 -7.61 4.23 20.60
CA ASP A 91 -7.90 5.66 20.46
C ASP A 91 -7.06 6.30 19.33
N LEU A 92 -5.84 5.82 19.10
CA LEU A 92 -4.95 6.28 18.04
C LEU A 92 -5.10 5.47 16.75
N TYR A 93 -5.37 4.16 16.88
CA TYR A 93 -5.51 3.24 15.76
C TYR A 93 -6.92 2.65 15.76
N PRO A 94 -7.90 3.38 15.18
CA PRO A 94 -9.26 2.88 15.09
C PRO A 94 -9.30 1.61 14.24
N LYS A 95 -10.00 0.59 14.76
CA LYS A 95 -10.15 -0.70 14.08
C LYS A 95 -11.31 -0.58 13.10
N ALA A 96 -10.99 -0.63 11.81
CA ALA A 96 -12.01 -0.73 10.77
C ALA A 96 -12.72 -2.08 10.85
N LEU A 97 -14.00 -2.11 10.48
CA LEU A 97 -14.71 -3.37 10.30
C LEU A 97 -14.18 -4.09 9.05
N LEU A 98 -14.26 -5.42 9.04
CA LEU A 98 -13.83 -6.22 7.89
C LEU A 98 -14.59 -5.82 6.62
N GLU A 99 -15.89 -5.54 6.77
CA GLU A 99 -16.81 -5.09 5.71
C GLU A 99 -16.41 -3.73 5.13
N GLU A 100 -15.88 -2.82 5.96
CA GLU A 100 -15.36 -1.52 5.51
C GLU A 100 -14.02 -1.68 4.76
N SER A 101 -13.24 -2.70 5.12
CA SER A 101 -11.93 -2.97 4.53
C SER A 101 -12.03 -3.74 3.19
N PHE A 102 -13.11 -4.51 3.02
CA PHE A 102 -13.40 -5.31 1.83
C PHE A 102 -14.88 -5.18 1.44
N PRO A 103 -15.29 -4.03 0.86
CA PRO A 103 -16.67 -3.85 0.42
C PRO A 103 -16.99 -4.87 -0.69
N THR A 104 -17.99 -5.73 -0.44
CA THR A 104 -18.57 -6.68 -1.41
C THR A 104 -19.48 -6.01 -2.42
#